data_AF-A0A8B8G8K6-F1
#
_entry.id   AF-A0A8B8G8K6-F1
#
_cell.length_a   1.000
_cell.length_b   1.000
_cell.length_c   1.000
_cell.angle_alpha   90.00
_cell.angle_beta   90.00
_cell.angle_gamma   90.00
#
_symmetry.space_group_name_H-M   'P 1'
#
loop_
_entity.id
_entity.type
_entity.pdbx_description
1 polymer ?
#
loop_
_entity_poly.entity_id
_entity_poly.type
_entity_poly.pdbx_seq_one_letter_code
_entity_poly.pdbx_strand_id
1 'polypeptide(L)'
;MGRYISSSEAIWRIFSFPIHEREPSVQHLAVHFENSQRVYFTEENIFQRAFETPKTTLTEFFTLCQKSDVFDQFTKTLLYTDVPRYFTWNKIGEKWESRKQGKSHPSIPGIFKVKTLGRLYTVHSKQRECFFLRLLLVNIPGPTSFEYLRTVNDRVFNTYQDACCELQLLDADNH
;
A
#
# COMPACT_ATOMS: atom_id res chain seq x y z
N MET A 1 -29.30 -17.42 9.99
CA MET A 1 -29.78 -16.34 9.09
C MET A 1 -29.32 -16.63 7.67
N GLY A 2 -30.21 -17.18 6.85
CA GLY A 2 -29.91 -17.48 5.44
C GLY A 2 -29.87 -16.18 4.61
N ARG A 3 -28.82 -15.98 3.82
CA ARG A 3 -28.74 -14.87 2.87
C ARG A 3 -29.50 -15.28 1.61
N TYR A 4 -30.61 -14.62 1.32
CA TYR A 4 -31.36 -14.81 0.09
C TYR A 4 -30.55 -14.24 -1.08
N ILE A 5 -30.32 -15.05 -2.11
CA ILE A 5 -29.67 -14.66 -3.38
C ILE A 5 -30.78 -14.55 -4.41
N SER A 6 -30.81 -13.47 -5.21
CA SER A 6 -31.85 -13.29 -6.23
C SER A 6 -31.74 -14.38 -7.31
N SER A 7 -32.87 -14.72 -7.95
CA SER A 7 -32.90 -15.70 -9.04
C SER A 7 -31.95 -15.34 -10.18
N SER A 8 -31.76 -14.04 -10.45
CA SER A 8 -30.79 -13.55 -11.42
C SER A 8 -29.34 -13.80 -10.97
N GLU A 9 -28.97 -13.50 -9.73
CA GLU A 9 -27.61 -13.75 -9.23
C GLU A 9 -27.28 -15.26 -9.18
N ALA A 10 -28.27 -16.10 -8.88
CA ALA A 10 -28.12 -17.56 -8.91
C ALA A 10 -27.84 -18.10 -10.34
N ILE A 11 -28.55 -17.59 -11.35
CA ILE A 11 -28.32 -17.93 -12.77
C ILE A 11 -26.92 -17.47 -13.21
N TRP A 12 -26.50 -16.26 -12.82
CA TRP A 12 -25.16 -15.75 -13.12
C TRP A 12 -24.04 -16.61 -12.48
N ARG A 13 -24.28 -17.15 -11.28
CA ARG A 13 -23.40 -18.15 -10.63
C ARG A 13 -23.36 -19.47 -11.39
N ILE A 14 -24.52 -20.00 -11.81
CA ILE A 14 -24.62 -21.28 -12.55
C ILE A 14 -23.86 -21.20 -13.88
N PHE A 15 -23.95 -20.07 -14.58
CA PHE A 15 -23.28 -19.87 -15.86
C PHE A 15 -21.85 -19.29 -15.74
N SER A 16 -21.31 -19.18 -14.52
CA SER A 16 -19.96 -18.62 -14.25
C SER A 16 -19.71 -17.24 -14.87
N PHE A 17 -20.77 -16.46 -15.08
CA PHE A 17 -20.60 -15.07 -15.49
C PHE A 17 -19.99 -14.26 -14.35
N PRO A 18 -19.24 -13.17 -14.61
CA PRO A 18 -18.69 -12.32 -13.56
C PRO A 18 -19.83 -11.64 -12.77
N ILE A 19 -20.12 -12.14 -11.57
CA ILE A 19 -21.27 -11.71 -10.75
C ILE A 19 -21.03 -10.33 -10.11
N HIS A 20 -19.76 -9.98 -9.88
CA HIS A 20 -19.36 -8.71 -9.25
C HIS A 20 -18.01 -8.24 -9.80
N GLU A 21 -18.01 -7.37 -10.81
CA GLU A 21 -16.90 -6.44 -11.00
C GLU A 21 -17.15 -5.21 -10.12
N ARG A 22 -16.42 -5.09 -9.02
CA ARG A 22 -16.36 -3.81 -8.30
C ARG A 22 -15.41 -2.90 -9.08
N GLU A 23 -15.96 -2.01 -9.88
CA GLU A 23 -15.19 -0.92 -10.50
C GLU A 23 -15.38 0.37 -9.68
N PRO A 24 -14.30 0.99 -9.18
CA PRO A 24 -12.92 0.51 -9.18
C PRO A 24 -12.67 -0.57 -8.12
N SER A 25 -11.71 -1.46 -8.39
CA SER A 25 -11.24 -2.43 -7.39
C SER A 25 -10.52 -1.69 -6.26
N VAL A 26 -10.63 -2.20 -5.03
CA VAL A 26 -9.97 -1.60 -3.85
C VAL A 26 -8.92 -2.56 -3.31
N GLN A 27 -7.68 -2.08 -3.21
CA GLN A 27 -6.56 -2.80 -2.61
C GLN A 27 -6.27 -2.21 -1.23
N HIS A 28 -6.24 -3.07 -0.22
CA HIS A 28 -5.89 -2.65 1.14
C HIS A 28 -4.38 -2.54 1.28
N LEU A 29 -3.95 -1.42 1.85
CA LEU A 29 -2.56 -1.07 2.06
C LEU A 29 -2.27 -1.02 3.56
N ALA A 30 -1.18 -1.66 3.97
CA ALA A 30 -0.79 -1.75 5.36
C ALA A 30 -0.16 -0.43 5.82
N VAL A 31 -0.42 -0.02 7.06
CA VAL A 31 0.25 1.11 7.70
C VAL A 31 0.62 0.67 9.10
N HIS A 32 1.91 0.73 9.41
CA HIS A 32 2.48 0.35 10.70
C HIS A 32 3.88 0.98 10.83
N PHE A 33 4.39 1.07 12.05
CA PHE A 33 5.78 1.47 12.28
C PHE A 33 6.75 0.34 11.94
N GLU A 34 8.03 0.68 11.87
CA GLU A 34 9.10 -0.30 11.75
C GLU A 34 8.96 -1.38 12.84
N ASN A 35 9.05 -2.65 12.43
CA ASN A 35 8.90 -3.83 13.28
C ASN A 35 7.56 -3.95 14.06
N SER A 36 6.59 -3.06 13.82
CA SER A 36 5.27 -3.07 14.47
C SER A 36 4.18 -3.69 13.58
N GLN A 37 4.57 -4.68 12.79
CA GLN A 37 3.69 -5.38 11.86
C GLN A 37 2.75 -6.32 12.62
N ARG A 38 1.49 -6.44 12.15
CA ARG A 38 0.57 -7.43 12.70
C ARG A 38 0.91 -8.81 12.16
N VAL A 39 1.36 -9.71 13.04
CA VAL A 39 1.68 -11.09 12.72
C VAL A 39 0.62 -12.03 13.29
N TYR A 40 0.12 -12.95 12.46
CA TYR A 40 -0.68 -14.08 12.93
C TYR A 40 0.22 -15.31 12.99
N PHE A 41 0.20 -15.99 14.12
CA PHE A 41 0.99 -17.20 14.33
C PHE A 41 0.09 -18.39 14.67
N THR A 42 0.55 -19.57 14.27
CA THR A 42 0.05 -20.89 14.63
C THR A 42 1.23 -21.71 15.13
N GLU A 43 1.00 -22.83 15.82
CA GLU A 43 2.07 -23.67 16.36
C GLU A 43 3.09 -24.09 15.28
N GLU A 44 2.63 -24.31 14.06
CA GLU A 44 3.44 -24.72 12.91
C GLU A 44 4.34 -23.60 12.36
N ASN A 45 3.93 -22.33 12.44
CA ASN A 45 4.63 -21.20 11.81
C ASN A 45 5.34 -20.27 12.80
N ILE A 46 5.21 -20.52 14.12
CA ILE A 46 5.70 -19.62 15.17
C ILE A 46 7.21 -19.41 15.08
N PHE A 47 7.97 -20.48 14.80
CA PHE A 47 9.42 -20.40 14.65
C PHE A 47 9.79 -19.54 13.44
N GLN A 48 9.16 -19.77 12.29
CA GLN A 48 9.44 -18.97 11.10
C GLN A 48 9.10 -17.49 11.32
N ARG A 49 7.94 -17.19 11.92
CA ARG A 49 7.50 -15.82 12.22
C ARG A 49 8.35 -15.13 13.28
N ALA A 50 9.02 -15.86 14.16
CA ALA A 50 9.92 -15.32 15.17
C ALA A 50 11.25 -14.86 14.58
N PHE A 51 11.76 -15.53 13.55
CA PHE A 51 13.00 -15.18 12.88
C PHE A 51 12.81 -14.27 11.66
N GLU A 52 11.67 -14.37 10.97
CA GLU A 52 11.38 -13.62 9.76
C GLU A 52 10.12 -12.75 9.94
N THR A 53 10.31 -11.43 9.86
CA THR A 53 9.19 -10.49 9.82
C THR A 53 8.40 -10.66 8.52
N PRO A 54 7.06 -10.77 8.55
CA PRO A 54 6.25 -10.84 7.35
C PRO A 54 6.53 -9.69 6.38
N LYS A 55 6.48 -9.96 5.07
CA LYS A 55 6.46 -8.85 4.12
C LYS A 55 5.06 -8.28 4.05
N THR A 56 4.94 -6.99 4.35
CA THR A 56 3.70 -6.25 4.18
C THR A 56 3.69 -5.52 2.85
N THR A 57 2.51 -5.06 2.43
CA THR A 57 2.38 -4.20 1.25
C THR A 57 3.20 -2.91 1.38
N LEU A 58 3.47 -2.44 2.61
CA LEU A 58 4.26 -1.24 2.89
C LEU A 58 5.76 -1.51 2.79
N THR A 59 6.25 -2.57 3.46
CA THR A 59 7.68 -2.90 3.39
C THR A 59 8.09 -3.29 1.98
N GLU A 60 7.24 -4.01 1.25
CA GLU A 60 7.54 -4.32 -0.15
C GLU A 60 7.37 -3.12 -1.07
N PHE A 61 6.59 -2.11 -0.69
CA PHE A 61 6.59 -0.86 -1.46
C PHE A 61 7.95 -0.17 -1.36
N PHE A 62 8.57 -0.16 -0.18
CA PHE A 62 9.94 0.33 -0.03
C PHE A 62 10.94 -0.46 -0.86
N THR A 63 10.87 -1.80 -0.84
CA THR A 63 11.76 -2.62 -1.69
C THR A 63 11.51 -2.37 -3.18
N LEU A 64 10.26 -2.10 -3.58
CA LEU A 64 9.91 -1.73 -4.95
C LEU A 64 10.54 -0.39 -5.37
N CYS A 65 10.58 0.60 -4.49
CA CYS A 65 11.20 1.91 -4.76
C CYS A 65 12.73 1.88 -4.67
N GLN A 66 13.32 0.86 -4.03
CA GLN A 66 14.77 0.66 -3.97
C GLN A 66 15.35 -0.07 -5.19
N LYS A 67 14.54 -0.85 -5.92
CA LYS A 67 14.99 -1.67 -7.04
C LYS A 67 15.51 -0.82 -8.19
N SER A 68 16.76 -1.05 -8.60
CA SER A 68 17.36 -0.46 -9.79
C SER A 68 16.99 -1.24 -11.05
N ASP A 69 15.69 -1.37 -11.33
CA ASP A 69 15.17 -2.04 -12.52
C ASP A 69 14.79 -1.03 -13.63
N VAL A 70 14.27 -1.52 -14.75
CA VAL A 70 13.83 -0.68 -15.88
C VAL A 70 12.73 0.31 -15.47
N PHE A 71 12.04 0.04 -14.36
CA PHE A 71 10.98 0.88 -13.83
C PHE A 71 11.41 1.74 -12.65
N ASP A 72 12.70 1.77 -12.28
CA ASP A 72 13.24 2.50 -11.12
C ASP A 72 12.81 3.97 -11.08
N GLN A 73 12.95 4.68 -12.20
CA GLN A 73 12.53 6.07 -12.29
C GLN A 73 11.02 6.23 -12.07
N PHE A 74 10.22 5.26 -12.52
CA PHE A 74 8.77 5.29 -12.37
C PHE A 74 8.33 4.95 -10.95
N THR A 75 8.88 3.91 -10.33
CA THR A 75 8.54 3.52 -8.96
C THR A 75 8.87 4.62 -7.96
N LYS A 76 9.90 5.42 -8.22
CA LYS A 76 10.25 6.61 -7.44
C LYS A 76 9.25 7.77 -7.57
N THR A 77 8.41 7.78 -8.59
CA THR A 77 7.33 8.79 -8.74
C THR A 77 6.01 8.37 -8.08
N LEU A 78 5.87 7.10 -7.67
CA LEU A 78 4.60 6.59 -7.17
C LEU A 78 4.38 6.95 -5.71
N LEU A 79 3.18 7.45 -5.41
CA LEU A 79 2.64 7.49 -4.06
C LEU A 79 2.18 6.10 -3.64
N TYR A 80 2.19 5.82 -2.34
CA TYR A 80 1.81 4.50 -1.83
C TYR A 80 0.37 4.12 -2.23
N THR A 81 -0.55 5.10 -2.24
CA THR A 81 -1.95 4.92 -2.66
C THR A 81 -2.13 4.65 -4.15
N ASP A 82 -1.14 4.99 -4.97
CA ASP A 82 -1.17 4.81 -6.42
C ASP A 82 -0.56 3.49 -6.87
N VAL A 83 0.26 2.83 -6.04
CA VAL A 83 0.88 1.54 -6.35
C VAL A 83 -0.13 0.53 -6.91
N PRO A 84 -1.33 0.34 -6.31
CA PRO A 84 -2.29 -0.64 -6.81
C PRO A 84 -2.82 -0.35 -8.21
N ARG A 85 -2.69 0.88 -8.73
CA ARG A 85 -3.08 1.21 -10.11
C ARG A 85 -2.18 0.55 -11.15
N TYR A 86 -0.92 0.27 -10.78
CA TYR A 86 0.13 -0.19 -11.68
C TYR A 86 0.67 -1.58 -11.31
N PHE A 87 0.63 -1.92 -10.03
CA PHE A 87 1.10 -3.18 -9.48
C PHE A 87 -0.04 -3.93 -8.80
N THR A 88 0.09 -5.25 -8.74
CA THR A 88 -0.83 -6.14 -8.01
C THR A 88 -0.07 -6.82 -6.88
N TRP A 89 -0.75 -7.02 -5.75
CA TRP A 89 -0.17 -7.71 -4.61
C TRP A 89 -0.25 -9.23 -4.80
N ASN A 90 0.89 -9.89 -4.96
CA ASN A 90 0.98 -11.34 -4.94
C ASN A 90 1.04 -11.80 -3.48
N LYS A 91 -0.07 -12.37 -2.98
CA LYS A 91 -0.18 -12.84 -1.59
C LYS A 91 0.73 -14.02 -1.26
N ILE A 92 1.04 -14.87 -2.25
CA ILE A 92 1.84 -16.09 -2.04
C ILE A 92 3.32 -15.71 -1.98
N GLY A 93 3.77 -14.87 -2.92
CA GLY A 93 5.14 -14.37 -2.94
C GLY A 93 5.40 -13.17 -2.02
N GLU A 94 4.36 -12.70 -1.33
CA GLU A 94 4.31 -11.45 -0.53
C GLU A 94 5.04 -10.29 -1.23
N LYS A 95 4.75 -10.09 -2.52
CA LYS A 95 5.45 -9.11 -3.36
C LYS A 95 4.55 -8.30 -4.29
N TRP A 96 5.00 -7.10 -4.67
CA TRP A 96 4.39 -6.31 -5.74
C TRP A 96 4.85 -6.81 -7.11
N GLU A 97 3.90 -7.11 -7.99
CA GLU A 97 4.16 -7.51 -9.37
C GLU A 97 3.52 -6.51 -10.34
N SER A 98 4.21 -6.19 -11.43
CA SER A 98 3.66 -5.33 -12.46
C SER A 98 2.39 -5.95 -13.05
N ARG A 99 1.39 -5.10 -13.30
CA ARG A 99 0.17 -5.56 -13.97
C ARG A 99 0.49 -6.00 -15.39
N LYS A 100 -0.12 -7.09 -15.83
CA LYS A 100 0.00 -7.63 -17.20
C LYS A 100 -1.17 -7.22 -18.11
N GLN A 101 -2.17 -6.56 -17.55
CA GLN A 101 -3.42 -6.19 -18.19
C GLN A 101 -3.85 -4.79 -17.75
N GLY A 102 -4.56 -4.06 -18.61
CA GLY A 102 -5.03 -2.71 -18.38
C GLY A 102 -4.73 -1.79 -19.55
N LYS A 103 -4.87 -0.47 -19.35
CA LYS A 103 -4.45 0.54 -20.33
C LYS A 103 -2.94 0.69 -20.26
N SER A 104 -2.23 0.61 -21.39
CA SER A 104 -0.78 0.86 -21.41
C SER A 104 -0.48 2.26 -20.87
N HIS A 105 0.58 2.39 -20.08
CA HIS A 105 1.08 3.70 -19.69
C HIS A 105 1.57 4.45 -20.94
N PRO A 106 1.24 5.75 -21.11
CA PRO A 106 1.55 6.48 -22.33
C PRO A 106 3.06 6.64 -22.58
N SER A 107 3.86 6.68 -21.52
CA SER A 107 5.29 7.01 -21.60
C SER A 107 6.22 5.86 -21.20
N ILE A 108 5.70 4.77 -20.65
CA ILE A 108 6.53 3.70 -20.07
C ILE A 108 6.08 2.35 -20.65
N PRO A 109 6.82 1.78 -21.61
CA PRO A 109 6.52 0.47 -22.18
C PRO A 109 6.50 -0.61 -21.10
N GLY A 110 5.52 -1.53 -21.17
CA GLY A 110 5.40 -2.64 -20.24
C GLY A 110 4.72 -2.33 -18.90
N ILE A 111 4.39 -1.06 -18.62
CA ILE A 111 3.54 -0.68 -17.49
C ILE A 111 2.09 -0.58 -17.94
N PHE A 112 1.19 -1.22 -17.19
CA PHE A 112 -0.24 -1.17 -17.42
C PHE A 112 -0.94 -0.50 -16.23
N LYS A 113 -1.93 0.33 -16.53
CA LYS A 113 -2.74 1.08 -15.59
C LYS A 113 -4.17 0.58 -15.56
N VAL A 114 -4.69 0.37 -14.35
CA VAL A 114 -6.09 0.03 -14.10
C VAL A 114 -6.66 0.98 -13.05
N LYS A 115 -7.98 1.17 -13.04
CA LYS A 115 -8.68 1.91 -11.98
C LYS A 115 -8.77 1.05 -10.72
N THR A 116 -7.68 0.99 -9.96
CA THR A 116 -7.65 0.38 -8.62
C THR A 116 -7.34 1.47 -7.60
N LEU A 117 -8.07 1.49 -6.49
CA LEU A 117 -7.86 2.42 -5.39
C LEU A 117 -7.04 1.76 -4.28
N GLY A 118 -5.90 2.36 -3.92
CA GLY A 118 -5.18 2.00 -2.70
C GLY A 118 -5.86 2.62 -1.49
N ARG A 119 -6.38 1.80 -0.58
CA ARG A 119 -7.04 2.27 0.65
C ARG A 119 -6.15 2.00 1.86
N LEU A 120 -5.73 3.09 2.48
CA LEU A 120 -5.06 3.11 3.79
C LEU A 120 -6.15 3.17 4.88
N TYR A 121 -6.19 2.19 5.78
CA TYR A 121 -7.20 2.16 6.83
C TYR A 121 -6.96 3.21 7.91
N THR A 122 -8.07 3.61 8.53
CA THR A 122 -8.11 4.60 9.59
C THR A 122 -7.34 4.10 10.81
N VAL A 123 -6.35 4.89 11.20
CA VAL A 123 -5.56 4.73 12.40
C VAL A 123 -6.40 5.19 13.60
N HIS A 124 -6.39 4.45 14.71
CA HIS A 124 -7.11 4.85 15.92
C HIS A 124 -6.54 6.17 16.45
N SER A 125 -7.41 7.06 16.96
CA SER A 125 -7.04 8.38 17.53
C SER A 125 -5.94 8.39 18.61
N LYS A 126 -5.61 7.23 19.21
CA LYS A 126 -4.55 7.09 20.21
C LYS A 126 -3.16 6.88 19.58
N GLN A 127 -3.10 6.60 18.28
CA GLN A 127 -1.86 6.39 17.53
C GLN A 127 -1.56 7.62 16.66
N ARG A 128 -1.30 8.76 17.33
CA ARG A 128 -1.04 10.06 16.68
C ARG A 128 0.07 9.96 15.62
N GLU A 129 1.17 9.30 15.92
CA GLU A 129 2.29 9.12 14.99
C GLU A 129 1.92 8.33 13.72
N CYS A 130 0.97 7.40 13.81
CA CYS A 130 0.56 6.59 12.66
C CYS A 130 -0.37 7.40 11.72
N PHE A 131 -1.06 8.43 12.24
CA PHE A 131 -1.72 9.43 11.40
C PHE A 131 -0.70 10.23 10.56
N PHE A 132 0.40 10.69 11.17
CA PHE A 132 1.45 11.42 10.45
C PHE A 132 2.19 10.52 9.46
N LEU A 133 2.50 9.27 9.82
CA LEU A 133 3.04 8.29 8.89
C LEU A 133 2.12 8.11 7.66
N ARG A 134 0.80 7.98 7.88
CA ARG A 134 -0.17 7.90 6.79
C ARG A 134 -0.14 9.16 5.92
N LEU A 135 -0.03 10.34 6.52
CA LEU A 135 0.05 11.60 5.79
C LEU A 135 1.29 11.65 4.90
N LEU A 136 2.45 11.26 5.42
CA LEU A 136 3.70 11.16 4.66
C LEU A 136 3.58 10.16 3.50
N LEU A 137 2.98 8.98 3.72
CA LEU A 137 2.80 7.96 2.67
C LEU A 137 1.87 8.41 1.52
N VAL A 138 1.02 9.40 1.75
CA VAL A 138 0.12 9.97 0.72
C VAL A 138 0.76 11.16 0.01
N ASN A 139 1.80 11.78 0.56
CA ASN A 139 2.42 12.99 0.01
C ASN A 139 3.85 12.78 -0.51
N ILE A 140 4.58 11.78 0.00
CA ILE A 140 5.96 11.50 -0.40
C ILE A 140 5.97 10.38 -1.46
N PRO A 141 6.42 10.67 -2.68
CA PRO A 141 6.57 9.66 -3.73
C PRO A 141 7.86 8.84 -3.52
N GLY A 142 7.81 7.57 -3.90
CA GLY A 142 9.01 6.75 -3.98
C GLY A 142 9.80 6.48 -2.69
N PRO A 143 9.20 6.44 -1.48
CA PRO A 143 9.98 6.26 -0.26
C PRO A 143 10.68 4.90 -0.25
N THR A 144 11.94 4.89 0.19
CA THR A 144 12.76 3.68 0.25
C THR A 144 12.87 3.08 1.64
N SER A 145 12.45 3.78 2.70
CA SER A 145 12.48 3.26 4.07
C SER A 145 11.59 4.09 5.01
N PHE A 146 11.43 3.60 6.24
CA PHE A 146 10.80 4.40 7.30
C PHE A 146 11.62 5.64 7.67
N GLU A 147 12.95 5.56 7.58
CA GLU A 147 13.85 6.70 7.78
C GLU A 147 13.66 7.72 6.67
N TYR A 148 13.58 7.29 5.41
CA TYR A 148 13.36 8.17 4.26
C TYR A 148 12.11 9.04 4.44
N LEU A 149 11.02 8.47 4.96
CA LEU A 149 9.79 9.21 5.25
C LEU A 149 9.98 10.30 6.32
N ARG A 150 10.95 10.15 7.21
CA ARG A 150 11.31 11.13 8.24
C ARG A 150 12.47 12.03 7.81
N THR A 151 13.00 11.88 6.61
CA THR A 151 14.10 12.71 6.12
C THR A 151 13.53 13.85 5.29
N VAL A 152 13.79 15.08 5.73
CA VAL A 152 13.41 16.30 5.00
C VAL A 152 14.62 17.22 4.97
N ASN A 153 14.98 17.74 3.80
CA ASN A 153 16.18 18.59 3.60
C ASN A 153 17.47 17.96 4.18
N ASP A 154 17.70 16.68 3.89
CA ASP A 154 18.83 15.87 4.37
C ASP A 154 18.94 15.74 5.91
N ARG A 155 17.88 16.12 6.65
CA ARG A 155 17.78 15.96 8.09
C ARG A 155 16.77 14.87 8.44
N VAL A 156 17.21 13.88 9.21
CA VAL A 156 16.33 12.85 9.77
C VAL A 156 15.65 13.38 11.02
N PHE A 157 14.32 13.33 11.05
CA PHE A 157 13.51 13.71 12.20
C PHE A 157 13.19 12.51 13.10
N ASN A 158 13.02 12.77 14.40
CA ASN A 158 12.72 11.73 15.37
C ASN A 158 11.30 11.20 15.21
N THR A 159 10.34 12.09 14.96
CA THR A 159 8.92 11.77 14.81
C THR A 159 8.43 12.00 13.39
N TYR A 160 7.37 11.30 12.99
CA TYR A 160 6.68 11.57 11.73
C TYR A 160 5.95 12.91 11.78
N GLN A 161 5.51 13.34 12.97
CA GLN A 161 4.93 14.67 13.15
C GLN A 161 5.90 15.77 12.74
N ASP A 162 7.13 15.74 13.24
CA ASP A 162 8.12 16.79 12.96
C ASP A 162 8.47 16.83 11.46
N ALA A 163 8.57 15.66 10.81
CA ALA A 163 8.73 15.59 9.35
C ALA A 163 7.52 16.21 8.61
N CYS A 164 6.29 15.95 9.06
CA CYS A 164 5.10 16.60 8.51
C CYS A 164 5.11 18.12 8.71
N CYS A 165 5.55 18.60 9.88
CA CYS A 165 5.70 20.03 10.18
C CYS A 165 6.70 20.70 9.23
N GLU A 166 7.88 20.09 9.07
CA GLU A 166 8.94 20.61 8.18
C GLU A 166 8.48 20.65 6.72
N LEU A 167 7.71 19.64 6.28
CA LEU A 167 7.09 19.60 4.95
C LEU A 167 5.86 20.53 4.81
N GLN A 168 5.48 21.25 5.85
CA GLN A 168 4.31 22.14 5.88
C GLN A 168 3.00 21.42 5.52
N LEU A 169 2.88 20.13 5.89
CA LEU A 169 1.69 19.32 5.66
C LEU A 169 0.61 19.51 6.73
N LEU A 170 0.92 20.26 7.79
CA LEU A 170 0.03 20.57 8.89
C LEU A 170 -0.32 22.05 8.84
N ASP A 171 -1.60 22.37 9.00
CA ASP A 171 -2.02 23.75 9.24
C ASP A 171 -1.42 24.21 10.57
N ALA A 172 -0.88 25.43 10.60
CA ALA A 172 -0.47 26.04 11.85
C ALA A 172 -1.73 26.31 12.69
N ASP A 173 -1.93 25.55 13.77
CA ASP A 173 -2.93 25.85 14.79
C ASP A 173 -2.52 27.13 15.54
N ASN A 174 -2.63 28.28 14.87
CA ASN A 174 -2.66 29.59 15.51
C ASN A 174 -4.12 29.88 15.86
N HIS A 175 -4.52 29.49 17.08
CA HIS A 175 -5.73 29.99 17.73
C HIS A 175 -5.37 30.73 19.01
#